data_AF-A0A251XM43-F1
#
_entry.id   AF-A0A251XM43-F1
#
_cell.length_a   1.000
_cell.length_b   1.000
_cell.length_c   1.000
_cell.angle_alpha   90.00
_cell.angle_beta   90.00
_cell.angle_gamma   90.00
#
_symmetry.space_group_name_H-M   'P 1'
#
loop_
_entity.id
_entity.type
_entity.pdbx_description
1 polymer ?
#
loop_
_entity_poly.entity_id
_entity_poly.type
_entity_poly.pdbx_seq_one_letter_code
_entity_poly.pdbx_strand_id
1 'polypeptide(L)'
;MTAPPSPIVGRRAIAGTGIPSATGTFCTSGHVIGVICDFQPTSLPVGVLRAYEHLAAGQSAAVGALRPGDSGGPVVSKDRRLLGIISGDVPNTHFLVYTPMAQVLHELSSYKLAPAN
;
A
#
# COMPACT_ATOMS: atom_id res chain seq x y z
N MET A 1 -20.46 -20.12 27.54
CA MET A 1 -20.20 -18.85 26.83
C MET A 1 -19.40 -19.18 25.58
N THR A 2 -20.03 -19.14 24.41
CA THR A 2 -19.38 -19.43 23.11
C THR A 2 -18.64 -18.18 22.64
N ALA A 3 -17.37 -18.34 22.25
CA ALA A 3 -16.59 -17.26 21.66
C ALA A 3 -17.28 -16.71 20.40
N PRO A 4 -17.22 -15.39 20.13
CA PRO A 4 -17.75 -14.83 18.90
C PRO A 4 -17.06 -15.47 17.69
N PRO A 5 -17.78 -15.68 16.56
CA PRO A 5 -17.16 -16.20 15.35
C PRO A 5 -16.03 -15.27 14.93
N SER A 6 -14.87 -15.85 14.60
CA SER A 6 -13.77 -15.10 14.00
C SER A 6 -14.30 -14.34 12.78
N PRO A 7 -13.98 -13.04 12.62
CA PRO A 7 -14.45 -12.29 11.47
C PRO A 7 -13.97 -13.03 10.22
N ILE A 8 -14.90 -13.32 9.30
CA ILE A 8 -14.55 -13.80 7.97
C ILE A 8 -13.71 -12.68 7.36
N VAL A 9 -12.38 -12.86 7.35
CA VAL A 9 -11.47 -11.98 6.63
C VAL A 9 -11.73 -12.23 5.16
N GLY A 10 -12.72 -11.53 4.61
CA GLY A 10 -13.06 -11.56 3.20
C GLY A 10 -11.89 -10.99 2.41
N ARG A 11 -10.99 -11.87 1.95
CA ARG A 11 -9.91 -11.51 1.03
C ARG A 11 -10.54 -11.05 -0.28
N ARG A 12 -10.74 -9.75 -0.44
CA ARG A 12 -11.35 -9.20 -1.64
C ARG A 12 -10.33 -9.26 -2.77
N ALA A 13 -10.66 -9.98 -3.83
CA ALA A 13 -9.78 -10.08 -5.00
C ALA A 13 -9.52 -8.69 -5.61
N ILE A 14 -8.26 -8.48 -5.97
CA ILE A 14 -7.82 -7.32 -6.76
C ILE A 14 -8.41 -7.45 -8.18
N ALA A 15 -8.97 -6.36 -8.71
CA ALA A 15 -9.61 -6.30 -10.02
C ALA A 15 -8.64 -5.90 -11.16
N GLY A 16 -7.37 -5.65 -10.82
CA GLY A 16 -6.30 -5.30 -11.74
C GLY A 16 -5.32 -4.32 -11.08
N THR A 17 -4.42 -3.76 -11.87
CA THR A 17 -3.52 -2.69 -11.44
C THR A 17 -4.09 -1.32 -11.78
N GLY A 18 -3.55 -0.27 -11.19
CA GLY A 18 -3.96 1.10 -11.48
C GLY A 18 -2.95 2.13 -10.98
N ILE A 19 -3.25 3.40 -11.26
CA ILE A 19 -2.57 4.55 -10.68
C ILE A 19 -3.50 5.23 -9.66
N PRO A 20 -2.97 5.87 -8.63
CA PRO A 20 -3.80 6.61 -7.69
C PRO A 20 -4.52 7.74 -8.41
N SER A 21 -5.84 7.86 -8.19
CA SER A 21 -6.57 9.05 -8.60
C SER A 21 -6.03 10.24 -7.79
N ALA A 22 -5.75 11.37 -8.44
CA ALA A 22 -5.20 12.57 -7.79
C ALA A 22 -6.01 13.05 -6.57
N THR A 23 -7.30 12.69 -6.49
CA THR A 23 -8.21 13.05 -5.39
C THR A 23 -8.78 11.84 -4.65
N GLY A 24 -8.41 10.62 -5.05
CA GLY A 24 -8.96 9.39 -4.49
C GLY A 24 -8.23 8.96 -3.23
N THR A 25 -8.98 8.54 -2.20
CA THR A 25 -8.40 7.84 -1.04
C THR A 25 -8.05 6.39 -1.40
N PHE A 26 -6.96 5.89 -0.84
CA PHE A 26 -6.55 4.50 -0.99
C PHE A 26 -6.28 3.85 0.36
N CYS A 27 -6.11 2.54 0.33
CA CYS A 27 -5.86 1.71 1.49
C CYS A 27 -4.48 1.06 1.43
N THR A 28 -3.95 0.73 2.59
CA THR A 28 -2.81 -0.17 2.77
C THR A 28 -3.23 -1.37 3.59
N SER A 29 -2.47 -2.46 3.49
CA SER A 29 -2.55 -3.59 4.42
C SER A 29 -1.15 -3.94 4.88
N GLY A 30 -0.88 -3.83 6.18
CA GLY A 30 0.39 -4.17 6.81
C GLY A 30 0.22 -5.25 7.87
N HIS A 31 1.32 -5.90 8.24
CA HIS A 31 1.31 -6.94 9.27
C HIS A 31 1.06 -6.38 10.67
N VAL A 32 1.59 -5.19 10.97
CA VAL A 32 1.60 -4.59 12.32
C VAL A 32 0.34 -3.78 12.54
N ILE A 33 -0.05 -2.93 11.59
CA ILE A 33 -1.20 -2.04 11.73
C ILE A 33 -2.51 -2.62 11.18
N GLY A 34 -2.43 -3.70 10.38
CA GLY A 34 -3.58 -4.21 9.65
C GLY A 34 -3.96 -3.34 8.44
N VAL A 35 -5.25 -3.11 8.24
CA VAL A 35 -5.78 -2.36 7.08
C VAL A 35 -6.08 -0.92 7.48
N ILE A 36 -5.52 0.03 6.74
CA ILE A 36 -5.78 1.47 6.90
C ILE A 36 -6.26 2.03 5.55
N CYS A 37 -7.31 2.87 5.56
CA CYS A 37 -8.01 3.32 4.35
C CYS A 37 -8.24 4.84 4.28
N ASP A 38 -7.30 5.61 4.81
CA ASP A 38 -7.38 7.07 4.91
C ASP A 38 -6.30 7.82 4.12
N PHE A 39 -5.45 7.10 3.37
CA PHE A 39 -4.36 7.73 2.64
C PHE A 39 -4.84 8.49 1.41
N GLN A 40 -4.32 9.70 1.19
CA GLN A 40 -4.45 10.46 -0.06
C GLN A 40 -3.12 10.54 -0.81
N PRO A 41 -3.10 10.47 -2.15
CA PRO A 41 -1.90 10.68 -2.95
C PRO A 41 -1.32 12.08 -2.73
N THR A 42 0.00 12.17 -2.68
CA THR A 42 0.70 13.44 -2.48
C THR A 42 2.06 13.42 -3.18
N SER A 43 2.70 14.57 -3.28
CA SER A 43 4.09 14.66 -3.74
C SER A 43 5.03 14.01 -2.71
N LEU A 44 6.12 13.41 -3.19
CA LEU A 44 7.18 12.92 -2.31
C LEU A 44 7.67 14.05 -1.38
N PRO A 45 7.69 13.82 -0.05
CA PRO A 45 8.21 14.80 0.89
C PRO A 45 9.67 15.16 0.60
N VAL A 46 10.04 16.40 0.89
CA VAL A 46 11.42 16.89 0.73
C VAL A 46 12.34 16.11 1.68
N GLY A 47 13.50 15.66 1.19
CA GLY A 47 14.49 14.96 2.01
C GLY A 47 14.28 13.46 2.16
N VAL A 48 13.20 12.88 1.59
CA VAL A 48 13.12 11.42 1.44
C VAL A 48 14.31 10.96 0.59
N LEU A 49 15.17 10.13 1.19
CA LEU A 49 16.31 9.55 0.49
C LEU A 49 15.81 8.84 -0.75
N ARG A 50 16.12 9.38 -1.91
CA ARG A 50 15.88 8.79 -3.24
C ARG A 50 16.77 7.56 -3.48
N ALA A 51 17.13 6.82 -2.44
CA ALA A 51 17.84 5.55 -2.57
C ALA A 51 17.04 4.55 -3.44
N TYR A 52 15.73 4.80 -3.57
CA TYR A 52 14.84 4.12 -4.50
C TYR A 52 14.36 5.13 -5.55
N GLU A 53 14.66 4.88 -6.81
CA GLU A 53 14.05 5.60 -7.92
C GLU A 53 12.56 5.23 -8.03
N HIS A 54 11.77 6.10 -8.67
CA HIS A 54 10.36 5.82 -9.00
C HIS A 54 9.40 5.62 -7.82
N LEU A 55 9.67 6.21 -6.65
CA LEU A 55 8.72 6.20 -5.54
C LEU A 55 7.49 7.08 -5.79
N ALA A 56 6.36 6.68 -5.23
CA ALA A 56 5.19 7.52 -5.04
C ALA A 56 4.91 7.68 -3.54
N ALA A 57 4.10 8.67 -3.19
CA ALA A 57 3.78 9.00 -1.80
C ALA A 57 2.28 9.10 -1.55
N GLY A 58 1.91 8.81 -0.32
CA GLY A 58 0.61 9.18 0.24
C GLY A 58 0.78 9.84 1.60
N GLN A 59 -0.23 10.59 2.02
CA GLN A 59 -0.35 11.09 3.38
C GLN A 59 -1.62 10.54 4.02
N SER A 60 -1.59 10.31 5.32
CA SER A 60 -2.75 9.93 6.13
C SER A 60 -3.13 11.08 7.07
N ALA A 61 -4.27 10.97 7.76
CA ALA A 61 -4.66 11.97 8.76
C ALA A 61 -3.89 11.82 10.08
N ALA A 62 -3.43 10.59 10.40
CA ALA A 62 -2.77 10.27 11.67
C ALA A 62 -1.26 10.09 11.49
N VAL A 63 -0.47 10.51 12.49
CA VAL A 63 0.95 10.12 12.56
C VAL A 63 1.01 8.64 12.93
N GLY A 64 1.93 7.89 12.32
CA GLY A 64 2.10 6.46 12.64
C GLY A 64 1.03 5.57 12.04
N ALA A 65 0.39 6.00 10.94
CA ALA A 65 -0.48 5.17 10.11
C ALA A 65 0.28 4.05 9.38
N LEU A 66 1.59 3.91 9.60
CA LEU A 66 2.49 2.83 9.21
C LEU A 66 3.52 2.59 10.30
N ARG A 67 3.97 1.34 10.43
CA ARG A 67 5.02 0.94 11.36
C ARG A 67 6.04 -0.01 10.71
N PRO A 68 7.28 -0.07 11.23
CA PRO A 68 8.23 -1.09 10.81
C PRO A 68 7.62 -2.49 10.91
N GLY A 69 7.63 -3.23 9.79
CA GLY A 69 6.95 -4.52 9.64
C GLY A 69 5.76 -4.48 8.67
N ASP A 70 5.24 -3.31 8.32
CA ASP A 70 4.19 -3.17 7.30
C ASP A 70 4.76 -3.12 5.87
N SER A 71 6.05 -2.83 5.72
CA SER A 71 6.76 -2.85 4.42
C SER A 71 6.53 -4.16 3.67
N GLY A 72 6.36 -4.07 2.35
CA GLY A 72 5.97 -5.21 1.50
C GLY A 72 4.46 -5.40 1.40
N GLY A 73 3.67 -4.74 2.25
CA GLY A 73 2.21 -4.73 2.17
C GLY A 73 1.67 -4.06 0.90
N PRO A 74 0.46 -4.43 0.43
CA PRO A 74 -0.13 -3.84 -0.77
C PRO A 74 -0.69 -2.43 -0.51
N VAL A 75 -0.58 -1.57 -1.52
CA VAL A 75 -1.29 -0.29 -1.63
C VAL A 75 -2.41 -0.46 -2.65
N VAL A 76 -3.66 -0.23 -2.25
CA VAL A 76 -4.85 -0.60 -3.04
C VAL A 76 -5.87 0.53 -3.05
N SER A 77 -6.42 0.85 -4.22
CA SER A 77 -7.52 1.81 -4.33
C SER A 77 -8.85 1.22 -3.82
N LYS A 78 -9.82 2.08 -3.51
CA LYS A 78 -11.17 1.64 -3.09
C LYS A 78 -11.90 0.81 -4.15
N ASP A 79 -11.62 1.01 -5.43
CA ASP A 79 -12.16 0.21 -6.54
C ASP A 79 -11.38 -1.09 -6.81
N ARG A 80 -10.50 -1.49 -5.89
CA ARG A 80 -9.73 -2.75 -5.91
C ARG A 80 -8.65 -2.80 -6.99
N ARG A 81 -8.01 -1.66 -7.28
CA ARG A 81 -6.82 -1.62 -8.13
C ARG A 81 -5.58 -1.65 -7.25
N LEU A 82 -4.66 -2.54 -7.57
CA LEU A 82 -3.35 -2.59 -6.92
C LEU A 82 -2.49 -1.43 -7.46
N LEU A 83 -2.15 -0.51 -6.57
CA LEU A 83 -1.44 0.73 -6.88
C LEU A 83 0.07 0.58 -6.67
N GLY A 84 0.49 -0.27 -5.73
CA GLY A 84 1.90 -0.45 -5.42
C GLY A 84 2.16 -1.34 -4.22
N ILE A 85 3.41 -1.34 -3.76
CA ILE A 85 3.90 -2.08 -2.59
C ILE A 85 4.57 -1.09 -1.63
N ILE A 86 4.19 -1.15 -0.35
CA ILE A 86 4.73 -0.28 0.70
C ILE A 86 6.24 -0.46 0.77
N SER A 87 6.98 0.63 0.56
CA SER A 87 8.44 0.66 0.75
C SER A 87 8.76 1.03 2.20
N GLY A 88 8.00 1.96 2.77
CA GLY A 88 8.10 2.35 4.17
C GLY A 88 7.32 3.61 4.50
N ASP A 89 7.58 4.16 5.67
CA ASP A 89 7.09 5.46 6.12
C ASP A 89 8.21 6.50 6.16
N VAL A 90 7.83 7.77 6.28
CA VAL A 90 8.77 8.82 6.66
C VAL A 90 8.66 9.02 8.18
N PRO A 91 9.72 8.73 8.97
CA PRO A 91 9.63 8.69 10.43
C PRO A 91 9.07 9.97 11.04
N ASN A 92 8.18 9.82 12.03
CA ASN A 92 7.50 10.91 12.74
C ASN A 92 6.64 11.83 11.85
N THR A 93 6.14 11.31 10.72
CA THR A 93 5.25 12.06 9.82
C THR A 93 3.96 11.29 9.52
N HIS A 94 3.13 11.90 8.66
CA HIS A 94 1.92 11.31 8.12
C HIS A 94 2.14 10.56 6.80
N PHE A 95 3.39 10.50 6.32
CA PHE A 95 3.70 10.07 4.96
C PHE A 95 4.05 8.58 4.88
N LEU A 96 3.45 7.99 3.86
CA LEU A 96 3.77 6.69 3.28
C LEU A 96 4.62 6.92 2.01
N VAL A 97 5.58 6.05 1.77
CA VAL A 97 6.22 5.89 0.45
C VAL A 97 6.06 4.46 -0.05
N TYR A 98 5.80 4.32 -1.34
CA TYR A 98 5.58 3.02 -1.97
C TYR A 98 6.15 2.97 -3.39
N THR A 99 6.53 1.76 -3.82
CA THR A 99 6.91 1.48 -5.20
C THR A 99 5.65 1.27 -6.03
N PRO A 100 5.38 2.08 -7.07
CA PRO A 100 4.22 1.93 -7.92
C PRO A 100 4.18 0.56 -8.60
N MET A 101 2.99 -0.01 -8.77
CA MET A 101 2.83 -1.35 -9.35
C MET A 101 3.33 -1.42 -10.80
N ALA A 102 3.26 -0.31 -11.55
CA ALA A 102 3.86 -0.22 -12.87
C ALA A 102 5.38 -0.44 -12.83
N GLN A 103 6.07 0.12 -11.83
CA GLN A 103 7.51 -0.07 -11.65
C GLN A 103 7.83 -1.51 -11.23
N VAL A 104 7.08 -2.05 -10.27
CA VAL A 104 7.24 -3.46 -9.83
C VAL A 104 7.13 -4.41 -11.02
N LEU A 105 6.11 -4.25 -11.86
CA LEU A 105 5.90 -5.11 -13.03
C LEU A 105 6.93 -4.89 -14.13
N HIS A 106 7.47 -3.67 -14.26
CA HIS A 106 8.57 -3.38 -15.17
C HIS A 106 9.84 -4.13 -14.75
N GLU A 107 10.20 -4.08 -13.47
CA GLU A 107 11.37 -4.78 -12.92
C GLU A 107 11.17 -6.31 -12.93
N LEU A 108 9.95 -6.78 -12.69
CA LEU A 108 9.56 -8.19 -12.69
C LEU A 108 9.00 -8.65 -14.03
N SER A 109 9.51 -8.12 -15.14
CA SER A 109 8.98 -8.40 -16.49
C SER A 109 8.90 -9.88 -16.88
N SER A 110 9.73 -10.74 -16.27
CA SER A 110 9.75 -12.19 -16.50
C SER A 110 9.01 -13.01 -15.43
N TYR A 111 8.48 -12.34 -14.40
CA TYR A 111 7.79 -13.01 -13.30
C TYR A 111 6.45 -13.57 -13.75
N LYS A 112 6.18 -14.82 -13.36
CA LYS A 112 4.92 -15.51 -13.62
C LYS A 112 4.28 -15.87 -12.30
N LEU A 113 3.01 -15.51 -12.14
CA LEU A 113 2.22 -15.98 -11.01
C LEU A 113 2.07 -17.49 -11.09
N ALA A 114 2.21 -18.15 -9.94
CA ALA A 114 1.82 -19.55 -9.82
C ALA A 114 0.31 -19.68 -10.13
N PRO A 115 -0.13 -20.85 -10.64
CA PRO A 115 -1.55 -21.12 -10.82
C PRO A 115 -2.33 -20.86 -9.52
N ALA A 116 -3.56 -20.37 -9.65
CA ALA A 116 -4.48 -20.37 -8.52
C ALA A 116 -4.76 -21.84 -8.15
N ASN A 117 -4.55 -22.20 -6.88
CA ASN A 117 -4.92 -23.50 -6.34
C ASN A 117 -6.44 -23.68 -6.32
#